data_AF-A0A1E5TDR5-F1
#
_entry.id   AF-A0A1E5TDR5-F1
#
_cell.length_a   1.000
_cell.length_b   1.000
_cell.length_c   1.000
_cell.angle_alpha   90.00
_cell.angle_beta   90.00
_cell.angle_gamma   90.00
#
_symmetry.space_group_name_H-M   'P 1'
#
loop_
_entity.id
_entity.type
_entity.pdbx_description
1 polymer ?
#
loop_
_entity_poly.entity_id
_entity_poly.type
_entity_poly.pdbx_seq_one_letter_code
_entity_poly.pdbx_strand_id
1 'polypeptide(L)'
;MSPLKKIFALKNKEPQKIDTDQKEDIKKIKLTFFESGYGSSKQAEGNDIVFKACLEDVYMDYKGKCREDENLQKELKSPYVEEKGKHETELKKRKTALGLLEESISNLEEKIVLFKNDMVEVKREPEKYGLEVDKKPKAQFYLGLTVLIPITFYLLVFYMSASFSAFFKNFDSEELTSAIFDGNALKKAIDGGWLEGIFIATIPFAFMGLGYLVHMFQKHKDWISYIKITILFIVTFIFDAILAYQIEKKIYEIQKTPDSLPFDIGIAFSSVEFWGIIFAGFIVYIIWGLVFDFIMKEYDNFDKIKSFIRTKREDVENCEINISKIIQKLNPIKEEISGIEGKINDLQRTIDGFVFSNKHYLTYHSEYVKGWFLAITDNFEALKRRDELLSKCVEIEKSHLIKHHINNEDYEGRLYKLIN
;
A
#
# COMPACT_ATOMS: atom_id res chain seq x y z
N MET A 1 1.26 52.13 -26.93
CA MET A 1 1.56 50.85 -27.61
C MET A 1 2.94 50.90 -28.30
N SER A 2 4.03 50.95 -27.52
CA SER A 2 5.41 51.00 -28.06
C SER A 2 6.42 49.97 -27.51
N PRO A 3 6.11 49.00 -26.62
CA PRO A 3 7.08 47.94 -26.29
C PRO A 3 7.05 46.72 -27.24
N LEU A 4 6.00 46.51 -28.03
CA LEU A 4 5.81 45.28 -28.83
C LEU A 4 6.51 45.28 -30.20
N LYS A 5 7.12 46.39 -30.65
CA LYS A 5 7.85 46.45 -31.93
C LYS A 5 9.33 46.04 -31.84
N LYS A 6 9.86 45.74 -30.65
CA LYS A 6 11.27 45.31 -30.46
C LYS A 6 11.47 43.79 -30.44
N ILE A 7 10.40 42.98 -30.50
CA ILE A 7 10.51 41.51 -30.49
C ILE A 7 10.63 40.91 -31.90
N PHE A 8 10.25 41.66 -32.95
CA PHE A 8 10.28 41.19 -34.35
C PHE A 8 11.38 41.81 -35.22
N ALA A 9 12.38 42.46 -34.63
CA ALA A 9 13.57 42.84 -35.37
C ALA A 9 14.46 41.60 -35.53
N LEU A 10 14.25 40.86 -36.62
CA LEU A 10 15.20 39.88 -37.15
C LEU A 10 16.59 40.52 -37.15
N LYS A 11 17.46 40.04 -36.27
CA LYS A 11 18.89 40.32 -36.32
C LYS A 11 19.35 39.76 -37.66
N ASN A 12 19.54 40.64 -38.65
CA ASN A 12 20.24 40.29 -39.88
C ASN A 12 21.57 39.67 -39.46
N LYS A 13 21.66 38.34 -39.58
CA LYS A 13 22.95 37.66 -39.61
C LYS A 13 23.63 38.24 -40.85
N GLU A 14 24.64 39.06 -40.63
CA GLU A 14 25.68 39.26 -41.63
C GLU A 14 26.09 37.87 -42.14
N PRO A 15 26.25 37.69 -43.47
CA PRO A 15 26.73 36.43 -43.98
C PRO A 15 28.04 36.12 -43.26
N GLN A 16 28.05 35.04 -42.47
CA GLN A 16 29.28 34.51 -41.92
C GLN A 16 30.23 34.36 -43.11
N LYS A 17 31.32 35.14 -43.08
CA LYS A 17 32.48 34.87 -43.93
C LYS A 17 32.86 33.43 -43.62
N ILE A 18 32.55 32.53 -44.55
CA ILE A 18 33.14 31.21 -44.60
C ILE A 18 34.64 31.47 -44.66
N ASP A 19 35.36 31.06 -43.61
CA ASP A 19 36.79 31.25 -43.48
C ASP A 19 37.50 30.88 -44.78
N THR A 20 38.20 31.87 -45.34
CA THR A 20 39.07 31.71 -46.50
C THR A 20 40.17 30.68 -46.19
N ASP A 21 40.55 30.52 -44.92
CA ASP A 21 41.57 29.58 -44.44
C ASP A 21 41.17 28.11 -44.58
N GLN A 22 39.93 27.71 -44.26
CA GLN A 22 39.49 26.32 -44.44
C GLN A 22 39.45 25.93 -45.93
N LYS A 23 39.11 26.87 -46.83
CA LYS A 23 39.12 26.61 -48.28
C LYS A 23 40.53 26.53 -48.86
N GLU A 24 41.48 27.28 -48.32
CA GLU A 24 42.90 27.21 -48.72
C GLU A 24 43.58 25.94 -48.22
N ASP A 25 43.33 25.52 -46.98
CA ASP A 25 43.85 24.24 -46.45
C ASP A 25 43.26 23.04 -47.21
N ILE A 26 41.95 23.02 -47.45
CA ILE A 26 41.32 21.95 -48.26
C ILE A 26 41.89 21.93 -49.69
N LYS A 27 42.21 23.08 -50.29
CA LYS A 27 42.83 23.14 -51.64
C LYS A 27 44.29 22.68 -51.64
N LYS A 28 45.09 23.09 -50.66
CA LYS A 28 46.47 22.60 -50.51
C LYS A 28 46.51 21.10 -50.31
N ILE A 29 45.67 20.59 -49.40
CA ILE A 29 45.51 19.17 -49.11
C ILE A 29 45.04 18.38 -50.34
N LYS A 30 44.10 18.92 -51.13
CA LYS A 30 43.65 18.31 -52.40
C LYS A 30 44.77 18.17 -53.41
N LEU A 31 45.64 19.19 -53.57
CA LEU A 31 46.82 19.08 -54.42
C LEU A 31 47.77 18.00 -53.91
N THR A 32 47.97 17.89 -52.59
CA THR A 32 48.95 16.94 -52.01
C THR A 32 48.56 15.47 -52.23
N PHE A 33 47.28 15.13 -52.10
CA PHE A 33 46.82 13.75 -52.33
C PHE A 33 46.82 13.34 -53.80
N PHE A 34 46.48 14.28 -54.68
CA PHE A 34 46.58 14.10 -56.12
C PHE A 34 48.05 13.91 -56.56
N GLU A 35 48.96 14.75 -56.07
CA GLU A 35 50.40 14.64 -56.33
C GLU A 35 50.99 13.35 -55.76
N SER A 36 50.53 12.91 -54.59
CA SER A 36 50.89 11.62 -54.00
C SER A 36 50.45 10.45 -54.88
N GLY A 37 49.20 10.46 -55.38
CA GLY A 37 48.71 9.45 -56.32
C GLY A 37 49.48 9.42 -57.63
N TYR A 38 49.80 10.60 -58.18
CA TYR A 38 50.60 10.75 -59.39
C TYR A 38 52.03 10.24 -59.23
N GLY A 39 52.69 10.60 -58.11
CA GLY A 39 54.06 10.17 -57.80
C GLY A 39 54.18 8.67 -57.57
N SER A 40 53.28 8.09 -56.79
CA SER A 40 53.25 6.64 -56.52
C SER A 40 53.01 5.84 -57.80
N SER A 41 52.11 6.30 -58.68
CA SER A 41 51.86 5.67 -59.98
C SER A 41 53.07 5.71 -60.90
N LYS A 42 53.78 6.85 -60.93
CA LYS A 42 55.00 7.04 -61.72
C LYS A 42 56.15 6.14 -61.25
N GLN A 43 56.31 5.96 -59.94
CA GLN A 43 57.33 5.07 -59.37
C GLN A 43 57.00 3.58 -59.58
N ALA A 44 55.70 3.25 -59.59
CA ALA A 44 55.20 1.89 -59.76
C ALA A 44 54.98 1.49 -61.23
N GLU A 45 55.27 2.37 -62.19
CA GLU A 45 54.96 2.19 -63.62
C GLU A 45 53.49 1.77 -63.88
N GLY A 46 52.56 2.28 -63.07
CA GLY A 46 51.14 1.94 -63.18
C GLY A 46 50.77 0.48 -62.84
N ASN A 47 51.63 -0.26 -62.13
CA ASN A 47 51.38 -1.65 -61.74
C ASN A 47 50.14 -1.79 -60.84
N ASP A 48 49.23 -2.67 -61.23
CA ASP A 48 47.95 -2.92 -60.60
C ASP A 48 48.07 -3.58 -59.20
N ILE A 49 49.06 -4.46 -59.01
CA ILE A 49 49.35 -5.08 -57.70
C ILE A 49 49.86 -4.02 -56.71
N VAL A 50 50.74 -3.13 -57.16
CA VAL A 50 51.28 -2.04 -56.34
C VAL A 50 50.19 -1.02 -56.03
N PHE A 51 49.31 -0.72 -57.00
CA PHE A 51 48.14 0.12 -56.78
C PHE A 51 47.25 -0.38 -55.64
N LYS A 52 46.99 -1.69 -55.58
CA LYS A 52 46.24 -2.32 -54.48
C LYS A 52 46.89 -2.09 -53.12
N ALA A 53 48.20 -2.25 -53.02
CA ALA A 53 48.94 -2.03 -51.77
C ALA A 53 48.86 -0.55 -51.36
N CYS A 54 49.09 0.37 -52.29
CA CYS A 54 48.99 1.80 -52.01
C CYS A 54 47.59 2.26 -51.61
N LEU A 55 46.52 1.69 -52.18
CA LEU A 55 45.14 1.98 -51.76
C LEU A 55 44.85 1.51 -50.32
N GLU A 56 45.43 0.39 -49.90
CA GLU A 56 45.33 -0.09 -48.51
C GLU A 56 46.13 0.81 -47.56
N ASP A 57 47.32 1.27 -47.97
CA ASP A 57 48.13 2.21 -47.18
C ASP A 57 47.42 3.56 -47.02
N VAL A 58 46.83 4.11 -48.09
CA VAL A 58 46.04 5.34 -48.04
C VAL A 58 44.82 5.19 -47.13
N TYR A 59 44.17 4.02 -47.14
CA TYR A 59 43.07 3.72 -46.22
C TYR A 59 43.53 3.68 -44.76
N MET A 60 44.65 3.02 -44.48
CA MET A 60 45.19 2.92 -43.12
C MET A 60 45.73 4.26 -42.60
N ASP A 61 46.39 5.05 -43.45
CA ASP A 61 46.88 6.39 -43.12
C ASP A 61 45.71 7.34 -42.82
N TYR A 62 44.66 7.32 -43.65
CA TYR A 62 43.46 8.10 -43.39
C TYR A 62 42.75 7.67 -42.09
N LYS A 63 42.68 6.36 -41.83
CA LYS A 63 42.14 5.83 -40.57
C LYS A 63 42.94 6.27 -39.35
N GLY A 64 44.27 6.34 -39.46
CA GLY A 64 45.16 6.88 -38.42
C GLY A 64 44.92 8.37 -38.18
N LYS A 65 44.88 9.17 -39.26
CA LYS A 65 44.60 10.61 -39.19
C LYS A 65 43.23 10.91 -38.60
N CYS A 66 42.19 10.14 -38.93
CA CYS A 66 40.88 10.27 -38.31
C CYS A 66 40.90 10.01 -36.80
N ARG A 67 41.81 9.17 -36.30
CA ARG A 67 41.93 8.89 -34.86
C ARG A 67 42.62 10.02 -34.11
N GLU A 68 43.56 10.69 -34.75
CA GLU A 68 44.36 11.78 -34.18
C GLU A 68 43.69 13.16 -34.32
N ASP A 69 42.84 13.35 -35.34
CA ASP A 69 42.11 14.60 -35.57
C ASP A 69 40.95 14.75 -34.57
N GLU A 70 41.26 15.36 -33.43
CA GLU A 70 40.30 15.64 -32.36
C GLU A 70 39.14 16.55 -32.81
N ASN A 71 39.37 17.47 -33.76
CA ASN A 71 38.37 18.43 -34.20
C ASN A 71 37.31 17.75 -35.08
N LEU A 72 37.76 16.95 -36.04
CA LEU A 72 36.87 16.14 -36.88
C LEU A 72 36.09 15.12 -36.04
N GLN A 73 36.75 14.49 -35.06
CA GLN A 73 36.07 13.57 -34.13
C GLN A 73 35.05 14.28 -33.25
N LYS A 74 35.31 15.52 -32.78
CA LYS A 74 34.33 16.30 -32.02
C LYS A 74 33.08 16.59 -32.84
N GLU A 75 33.23 16.99 -34.10
CA GLU A 75 32.12 17.26 -35.00
C GLU A 75 31.29 16.00 -35.27
N LEU A 76 31.95 14.89 -35.63
CA LEU A 76 31.30 13.62 -35.92
C LEU A 76 30.65 12.98 -34.67
N LYS A 77 31.17 13.24 -33.46
CA LYS A 77 30.62 12.75 -32.19
C LYS A 77 29.54 13.65 -31.60
N SER A 78 29.46 14.92 -32.01
CA SER A 78 28.48 15.91 -31.53
C SER A 78 27.05 15.37 -31.44
N PRO A 79 26.48 14.72 -32.49
CA PRO A 79 25.11 14.20 -32.42
C PRO A 79 24.92 13.13 -31.33
N TYR A 80 25.91 12.25 -31.14
CA TYR A 80 25.86 11.20 -30.12
C TYR A 80 26.00 11.77 -28.70
N VAL A 81 26.80 12.83 -28.52
CA VAL A 81 26.95 13.53 -27.24
C VAL A 81 25.64 14.23 -26.86
N GLU A 82 24.98 14.90 -27.81
CA GLU A 82 23.68 15.52 -27.57
C GLU A 82 22.59 14.48 -27.25
N GLU A 83 22.55 13.37 -27.97
CA GLU A 83 21.61 12.27 -27.72
C GLU A 83 21.84 11.64 -26.34
N LYS A 84 23.11 11.43 -25.95
CA LYS A 84 23.46 10.99 -24.61
C LYS A 84 22.96 11.95 -23.53
N GLY A 85 23.16 13.27 -23.72
CA GLY A 85 22.68 14.28 -22.78
C GLY A 85 21.15 14.29 -22.60
N LYS A 86 20.39 14.01 -23.66
CA LYS A 86 18.94 13.84 -23.58
C LYS A 86 18.56 12.63 -22.72
N HIS A 87 19.21 11.48 -22.96
CA HIS A 87 18.96 10.28 -22.17
C HIS A 87 19.40 10.41 -20.71
N GLU A 88 20.51 11.09 -20.42
CA GLU A 88 20.94 11.38 -19.04
C GLU A 88 19.93 12.27 -18.30
N THR A 89 19.36 13.26 -19.00
CA THR A 89 18.31 14.12 -18.44
C THR A 89 17.04 13.32 -18.14
N GLU A 90 16.64 12.43 -19.06
CA GLU A 90 15.51 11.53 -18.86
C GLU A 90 15.75 10.56 -17.70
N LEU A 91 16.93 9.96 -17.62
CA LEU A 91 17.34 9.08 -16.53
C LEU A 91 17.22 9.79 -15.18
N LYS A 92 17.70 11.03 -15.07
CA LYS A 92 17.61 11.82 -13.84
C LYS A 92 16.15 12.05 -13.43
N LYS A 93 15.27 12.39 -14.36
CA LYS A 93 13.83 12.55 -14.10
C LYS A 93 13.20 11.25 -13.56
N ARG A 94 13.53 10.12 -14.18
CA ARG A 94 13.01 8.80 -13.77
C ARG A 94 13.55 8.36 -12.41
N LYS A 95 14.84 8.61 -12.11
CA LYS A 95 15.44 8.35 -10.79
C LYS A 95 14.81 9.20 -9.69
N THR A 96 14.51 10.48 -9.97
CA THR A 96 13.76 11.33 -9.03
C THR A 96 12.35 10.79 -8.78
N ALA A 97 11.63 10.38 -9.83
CA ALA A 97 10.31 9.77 -9.67
C ALA A 97 10.38 8.46 -8.84
N LEU A 98 11.41 7.63 -9.07
CA LEU A 98 11.65 6.43 -8.27
C LEU A 98 11.83 6.76 -6.78
N GLY A 99 12.71 7.73 -6.46
CA GLY A 99 12.96 8.14 -5.08
C GLY A 99 11.70 8.64 -4.35
N LEU A 100 10.85 9.42 -5.03
CA LEU A 100 9.57 9.89 -4.46
C LEU A 100 8.60 8.75 -4.16
N LEU A 101 8.57 7.71 -5.02
CA LEU A 101 7.73 6.53 -4.80
C LEU A 101 8.28 5.66 -3.65
N GLU A 102 9.59 5.50 -3.54
CA GLU A 102 10.24 4.77 -2.43
C GLU A 102 10.03 5.49 -1.09
N GLU A 103 10.16 6.82 -1.07
CA GLU A 103 9.82 7.66 0.10
C GLU A 103 8.34 7.51 0.49
N SER A 104 7.44 7.48 -0.50
CA SER A 104 6.01 7.25 -0.25
C SER A 104 5.74 5.88 0.36
N ILE A 105 6.48 4.83 -0.04
CA ILE A 105 6.40 3.50 0.59
C ILE A 105 6.88 3.58 2.04
N SER A 106 8.06 4.15 2.29
CA SER A 106 8.61 4.30 3.64
C SER A 106 7.64 5.02 4.59
N ASN A 107 7.04 6.11 4.13
CA ASN A 107 6.04 6.85 4.89
C ASN A 107 4.78 6.03 5.23
N LEU A 108 4.36 5.13 4.33
CA LEU A 108 3.24 4.22 4.59
C LEU A 108 3.62 3.10 5.55
N GLU A 109 4.85 2.58 5.46
CA GLU A 109 5.37 1.56 6.38
C GLU A 109 5.49 2.11 7.82
N GLU A 110 5.97 3.34 7.97
CA GLU A 110 5.99 4.04 9.27
C GLU A 110 4.59 4.20 9.84
N LYS A 111 3.60 4.60 9.02
CA LYS A 111 2.20 4.67 9.44
C LYS A 111 1.65 3.31 9.89
N ILE A 112 2.00 2.22 9.19
CA ILE A 112 1.61 0.86 9.59
C ILE A 112 2.19 0.53 10.98
N VAL A 113 3.46 0.86 11.23
CA VAL A 113 4.08 0.64 12.54
C VAL A 113 3.37 1.46 13.62
N LEU A 114 3.07 2.73 13.35
CA LEU A 114 2.32 3.59 14.28
C LEU A 114 0.94 3.02 14.59
N PHE A 115 0.16 2.62 13.58
CA PHE A 115 -1.16 2.02 13.80
C PHE A 115 -1.08 0.69 14.55
N LYS A 116 -0.05 -0.14 14.29
CA LYS A 116 0.19 -1.37 15.04
C LYS A 116 0.51 -1.10 16.51
N ASN A 117 1.30 -0.06 16.79
CA ASN A 117 1.59 0.37 18.15
C ASN A 117 0.34 0.93 18.84
N ASP A 118 -0.46 1.76 18.14
CA ASP A 118 -1.72 2.29 18.66
C ASP A 118 -2.69 1.18 19.07
N MET A 119 -2.80 0.11 18.28
CA MET A 119 -3.64 -1.06 18.60
C MET A 119 -3.23 -1.79 19.89
N VAL A 120 -1.94 -1.72 20.26
CA VAL A 120 -1.43 -2.30 21.50
C VAL A 120 -1.58 -1.33 22.66
N GLU A 121 -1.25 -0.06 22.43
CA GLU A 121 -1.28 1.00 23.44
C GLU A 121 -2.71 1.30 23.90
N VAL A 122 -3.70 1.33 23.00
CA VAL A 122 -5.12 1.54 23.35
C VAL A 122 -5.66 0.49 24.32
N LYS A 123 -5.08 -0.72 24.35
CA LYS A 123 -5.46 -1.76 25.33
C LYS A 123 -4.90 -1.50 26.72
N ARG A 124 -3.83 -0.70 26.83
CA ARG A 124 -3.15 -0.35 28.08
C ARG A 124 -3.63 0.99 28.61
N GLU A 125 -3.73 1.98 27.73
CA GLU A 125 -4.08 3.37 28.03
C GLU A 125 -5.12 3.90 27.03
N PRO A 126 -6.40 3.47 27.16
CA PRO A 126 -7.48 3.93 26.29
C PRO A 126 -7.74 5.44 26.41
N GLU A 127 -7.50 6.03 27.59
CA GLU A 127 -7.69 7.46 27.86
C GLU A 127 -6.86 8.37 26.92
N LYS A 128 -5.66 7.92 26.52
CA LYS A 128 -4.78 8.65 25.57
C LYS A 128 -5.44 8.86 24.20
N TYR A 129 -6.37 7.98 23.83
CA TYR A 129 -7.10 8.01 22.56
C TYR A 129 -8.49 8.62 22.68
N GLY A 130 -8.80 9.30 23.80
CA GLY A 130 -10.11 9.90 24.06
C GLY A 130 -11.20 8.86 24.33
N LEU A 131 -10.83 7.60 24.62
CA LEU A 131 -11.76 6.56 25.02
C LEU A 131 -11.89 6.59 26.53
N GLU A 132 -13.02 7.11 27.03
CA GLU A 132 -13.43 6.96 28.43
C GLU A 132 -13.76 5.49 28.68
N VAL A 133 -12.77 4.76 29.20
CA VAL A 133 -12.84 3.32 29.53
C VAL A 133 -12.16 3.10 30.88
N ASP A 134 -12.82 2.35 31.76
CA ASP A 134 -12.31 2.05 33.09
C ASP A 134 -11.05 1.16 33.07
N LYS A 135 -10.23 1.25 34.11
CA LYS A 135 -8.95 0.50 34.21
C LYS A 135 -9.19 -0.98 34.49
N LYS A 136 -8.74 -1.85 33.58
CA LYS A 136 -8.81 -3.34 33.62
C LYS A 136 -10.22 -3.94 33.45
N PRO A 137 -10.91 -3.64 32.33
CA PRO A 137 -12.28 -4.09 32.12
C PRO A 137 -12.41 -5.62 32.05
N LYS A 138 -11.32 -6.35 31.70
CA LYS A 138 -11.40 -7.80 31.36
C LYS A 138 -11.59 -8.64 32.60
N ALA A 139 -10.75 -8.41 33.58
CA ALA A 139 -10.80 -9.14 34.83
C ALA A 139 -12.12 -8.86 35.57
N GLN A 140 -12.56 -7.60 35.55
CA GLN A 140 -13.80 -7.15 36.16
C GLN A 140 -15.04 -7.77 35.49
N PHE A 141 -15.07 -7.79 34.16
CA PHE A 141 -16.16 -8.43 33.40
C PHE A 141 -16.28 -9.93 33.71
N TYR A 142 -15.18 -10.69 33.67
CA TYR A 142 -15.22 -12.13 33.93
C TYR A 142 -15.54 -12.45 35.39
N LEU A 143 -14.98 -11.70 36.35
CA LEU A 143 -15.30 -11.86 37.78
C LEU A 143 -16.78 -11.56 38.02
N GLY A 144 -17.29 -10.46 37.44
CA GLY A 144 -18.70 -10.12 37.48
C GLY A 144 -19.56 -11.26 36.92
N LEU A 145 -19.21 -11.81 35.76
CA LEU A 145 -19.96 -12.91 35.13
C LEU A 145 -19.98 -14.17 36.02
N THR A 146 -18.87 -14.51 36.68
CA THR A 146 -18.80 -15.62 37.64
C THR A 146 -19.76 -15.44 38.82
N VAL A 147 -20.02 -14.20 39.24
CA VAL A 147 -20.99 -13.89 40.30
C VAL A 147 -22.42 -13.78 39.76
N LEU A 148 -22.61 -13.19 38.57
CA LEU A 148 -23.93 -12.95 37.98
C LEU A 148 -24.65 -14.26 37.64
N ILE A 149 -23.94 -15.25 37.06
CA ILE A 149 -24.57 -16.50 36.62
C ILE A 149 -25.23 -17.25 37.80
N PRO A 150 -24.54 -17.52 38.93
CA PRO A 150 -25.16 -18.15 40.10
C PRO A 150 -26.34 -17.35 40.66
N ILE A 151 -26.23 -16.01 40.75
CA ILE A 151 -27.32 -15.17 41.28
C ILE A 151 -28.53 -15.20 40.34
N THR A 152 -28.31 -15.17 39.03
CA THR A 152 -29.38 -15.28 38.03
C THR A 152 -30.12 -16.61 38.18
N PHE A 153 -29.39 -17.71 38.34
CA PHE A 153 -29.97 -19.03 38.55
C PHE A 153 -30.73 -19.13 39.87
N TYR A 154 -30.16 -18.56 40.94
CA TYR A 154 -30.81 -18.48 42.24
C TYR A 154 -32.15 -17.72 42.15
N LEU A 155 -32.17 -16.53 41.55
CA LEU A 155 -33.40 -15.74 41.38
C LEU A 155 -34.43 -16.47 40.52
N LEU A 156 -33.97 -17.18 39.49
CA LEU A 156 -34.85 -18.00 38.65
C LEU A 156 -35.55 -19.09 39.47
N VAL A 157 -34.80 -19.86 40.26
CA VAL A 157 -35.36 -20.91 41.11
C VAL A 157 -36.25 -20.33 42.22
N PHE A 158 -35.80 -19.25 42.86
CA PHE A 158 -36.54 -18.56 43.91
C PHE A 158 -37.90 -18.06 43.40
N TYR A 159 -37.93 -17.27 42.32
CA TYR A 159 -39.16 -16.70 41.81
C TYR A 159 -40.13 -17.75 41.26
N MET A 160 -39.64 -18.84 40.64
CA MET A 160 -40.52 -19.96 40.27
C MET A 160 -41.12 -20.64 41.51
N SER A 161 -40.30 -20.90 42.53
CA SER A 161 -40.72 -21.60 43.74
C SER A 161 -41.68 -20.77 44.60
N ALA A 162 -41.32 -19.52 44.88
CA ALA A 162 -42.11 -18.62 45.69
C ALA A 162 -43.45 -18.31 45.02
N SER A 163 -43.46 -18.10 43.70
CA SER A 163 -44.71 -17.89 42.97
C SER A 163 -45.60 -19.14 42.98
N PHE A 164 -45.04 -20.33 42.77
CA PHE A 164 -45.82 -21.56 42.85
C PHE A 164 -46.42 -21.76 44.24
N SER A 165 -45.64 -21.50 45.28
CA SER A 165 -46.06 -21.62 46.67
C SER A 165 -47.13 -20.60 47.05
N ALA A 166 -46.97 -19.35 46.62
CA ALA A 166 -47.94 -18.28 46.84
C ALA A 166 -49.27 -18.53 46.12
N PHE A 167 -49.25 -18.93 44.86
CA PHE A 167 -50.46 -18.97 44.02
C PHE A 167 -51.14 -20.32 43.92
N PHE A 168 -50.40 -21.44 43.87
CA PHE A 168 -50.96 -22.75 43.50
C PHE A 168 -50.77 -23.86 44.54
N LYS A 169 -49.76 -23.75 45.42
CA LYS A 169 -49.51 -24.78 46.43
C LYS A 169 -50.59 -24.77 47.51
N ASN A 170 -51.20 -25.93 47.73
CA ASN A 170 -51.98 -26.26 48.92
C ASN A 170 -51.05 -27.07 49.84
N PHE A 171 -50.94 -26.64 51.09
CA PHE A 171 -50.02 -27.24 52.04
C PHE A 171 -50.73 -28.32 52.86
N ASP A 172 -50.40 -29.58 52.61
CA ASP A 172 -51.08 -30.72 53.28
C ASP A 172 -50.26 -31.38 54.40
N SER A 173 -48.97 -31.08 54.58
CA SER A 173 -48.21 -31.36 55.82
C SER A 173 -46.73 -30.97 55.73
N GLU A 174 -46.26 -30.45 56.86
CA GLU A 174 -44.90 -30.25 57.40
C GLU A 174 -43.67 -30.33 56.46
N GLU A 175 -43.16 -29.15 56.06
CA GLU A 175 -41.76 -28.71 56.26
C GLU A 175 -41.59 -27.28 55.71
N LEU A 176 -41.14 -26.34 56.56
CA LEU A 176 -41.04 -24.90 56.28
C LEU A 176 -40.14 -24.57 55.06
N THR A 177 -39.06 -25.32 54.87
CA THR A 177 -38.15 -25.22 53.72
C THR A 177 -38.80 -25.69 52.43
N SER A 178 -39.60 -26.76 52.49
CA SER A 178 -40.40 -27.22 51.35
C SER A 178 -41.47 -26.19 50.96
N ALA A 179 -41.86 -25.32 51.90
CA ALA A 179 -42.91 -24.34 51.68
C ALA A 179 -42.48 -23.09 50.92
N ILE A 180 -41.20 -22.73 51.00
CA ILE A 180 -40.62 -21.57 50.32
C ILE A 180 -39.79 -22.02 49.10
N PHE A 181 -39.07 -23.15 49.20
CA PHE A 181 -38.24 -23.74 48.15
C PHE A 181 -38.72 -25.13 47.73
N ASP A 182 -39.64 -25.18 46.77
CA ASP A 182 -40.07 -26.42 46.12
C ASP A 182 -39.23 -26.66 44.86
N GLY A 183 -38.23 -27.56 44.98
CA GLY A 183 -37.34 -27.92 43.88
C GLY A 183 -38.04 -28.52 42.66
N ASN A 184 -39.32 -28.91 42.79
CA ASN A 184 -40.16 -29.39 41.70
C ASN A 184 -41.29 -28.41 41.32
N ALA A 185 -41.23 -27.15 41.77
CA ALA A 185 -42.28 -26.14 41.54
C ALA A 185 -42.75 -26.07 40.08
N LEU A 186 -41.80 -25.99 39.13
CA LEU A 186 -42.13 -25.91 37.70
C LEU A 186 -42.81 -27.18 37.19
N LYS A 187 -42.34 -28.36 37.61
CA LYS A 187 -42.94 -29.65 37.23
C LYS A 187 -44.36 -29.76 37.79
N LYS A 188 -44.56 -29.44 39.07
CA LYS A 188 -45.87 -29.46 39.73
C LYS A 188 -46.85 -28.46 39.11
N ALA A 189 -46.38 -27.28 38.71
CA ALA A 189 -47.19 -26.31 37.99
C ALA A 189 -47.63 -26.84 36.61
N ILE A 190 -46.74 -27.48 35.86
CA ILE A 190 -47.10 -28.11 34.57
C ILE A 190 -48.12 -29.24 34.78
N ASP A 191 -47.92 -30.06 35.83
CA ASP A 191 -48.83 -31.15 36.19
C ASP A 191 -50.22 -30.64 36.64
N GLY A 192 -50.28 -29.46 37.27
CA GLY A 192 -51.51 -28.75 37.65
C GLY A 192 -52.23 -28.08 36.47
N GLY A 193 -51.48 -27.65 35.46
CA GLY A 193 -52.01 -27.19 34.19
C GLY A 193 -50.99 -26.43 33.37
N TRP A 194 -51.06 -26.56 32.04
CA TRP A 194 -50.13 -25.88 31.13
C TRP A 194 -50.05 -24.35 31.35
N LEU A 195 -51.19 -23.70 31.63
CA LEU A 195 -51.24 -22.26 31.92
C LEU A 195 -50.51 -21.90 33.22
N GLU A 196 -50.61 -22.73 34.26
CA GLU A 196 -49.89 -22.55 35.52
C GLU A 196 -48.38 -22.70 35.29
N GLY A 197 -47.98 -23.71 34.51
CA GLY A 197 -46.59 -23.90 34.09
C GLY A 197 -46.01 -22.68 33.38
N ILE A 198 -46.72 -22.10 32.40
CA ILE A 198 -46.27 -20.87 31.72
C ILE A 198 -46.19 -19.69 32.69
N PHE A 199 -47.21 -19.51 33.52
CA PHE A 199 -47.26 -18.39 34.46
C PHE A 199 -46.07 -18.43 35.43
N ILE A 200 -45.80 -19.59 36.03
CA ILE A 200 -44.64 -19.77 36.93
C ILE A 200 -43.31 -19.61 36.20
N ALA A 201 -43.19 -20.13 34.97
CA ALA A 201 -41.95 -20.01 34.20
C ALA A 201 -41.63 -18.57 33.77
N THR A 202 -42.65 -17.72 33.57
CA THR A 202 -42.49 -16.37 33.02
C THR A 202 -42.24 -15.28 34.07
N ILE A 203 -42.68 -15.48 35.32
CA ILE A 203 -42.46 -14.52 36.42
C ILE A 203 -40.98 -14.15 36.61
N PRO A 204 -40.02 -15.10 36.70
CA PRO A 204 -38.62 -14.75 36.84
C PRO A 204 -38.11 -13.83 35.72
N PHE A 205 -38.57 -14.02 34.48
CA PHE A 205 -38.17 -13.18 33.35
C PHE A 205 -38.76 -11.77 33.42
N ALA A 206 -39.96 -11.61 33.98
CA ALA A 206 -40.50 -10.28 34.26
C ALA A 206 -39.61 -9.53 35.25
N PHE A 207 -39.15 -10.18 36.32
CA PHE A 207 -38.21 -9.62 37.28
C PHE A 207 -36.85 -9.30 36.67
N MET A 208 -36.25 -10.23 35.92
CA MET A 208 -35.00 -9.97 35.21
C MET A 208 -35.15 -8.81 34.21
N GLY A 209 -36.29 -8.71 33.53
CA GLY A 209 -36.63 -7.58 32.66
C GLY A 209 -36.69 -6.24 33.39
N LEU A 210 -37.28 -6.21 34.59
CA LEU A 210 -37.29 -5.00 35.44
C LEU A 210 -35.85 -4.58 35.82
N GLY A 211 -34.98 -5.53 36.16
CA GLY A 211 -33.61 -5.17 36.52
C GLY A 211 -32.76 -4.77 35.32
N TYR A 212 -33.06 -5.28 34.11
CA TYR A 212 -32.51 -4.73 32.87
C TYR A 212 -32.95 -3.27 32.64
N LEU A 213 -34.21 -2.93 32.93
CA LEU A 213 -34.70 -1.54 32.83
C LEU A 213 -33.97 -0.60 33.80
N VAL A 214 -33.55 -1.09 34.97
CA VAL A 214 -32.72 -0.31 35.91
C VAL A 214 -31.40 0.10 35.24
N HIS A 215 -30.70 -0.83 34.58
CA HIS A 215 -29.47 -0.52 33.83
C HIS A 215 -29.74 0.51 32.71
N MET A 216 -30.80 0.29 31.91
CA MET A 216 -31.17 1.19 30.82
C MET A 216 -31.42 2.63 31.29
N PHE A 217 -32.12 2.80 32.41
CA PHE A 217 -32.39 4.14 32.95
C PHE A 217 -31.16 4.76 33.63
N GLN A 218 -30.27 3.97 34.21
CA GLN A 218 -29.00 4.49 34.76
C GLN A 218 -28.06 5.06 33.69
N LYS A 219 -28.18 4.61 32.43
CA LYS A 219 -27.38 5.15 31.31
C LYS A 219 -27.70 6.63 31.03
N HIS A 220 -28.90 7.08 31.35
CA HIS A 220 -29.34 8.47 31.20
C HIS A 220 -29.21 9.21 32.54
N LYS A 221 -28.25 10.13 32.65
CA LYS A 221 -27.96 10.90 33.89
C LYS A 221 -28.98 12.02 34.20
N ASP A 222 -30.26 11.82 33.89
CA ASP A 222 -31.32 12.79 34.10
C ASP A 222 -32.07 12.54 35.43
N TRP A 223 -32.58 13.59 36.07
CA TRP A 223 -33.39 13.48 37.31
C TRP A 223 -34.57 12.51 37.15
N ILE A 224 -35.20 12.51 35.97
CA ILE A 224 -36.33 11.64 35.63
C ILE A 224 -35.94 10.16 35.69
N SER A 225 -34.71 9.81 35.32
CA SER A 225 -34.21 8.44 35.37
C SER A 225 -34.13 7.92 36.80
N TYR A 226 -33.71 8.74 37.76
CA TYR A 226 -33.67 8.37 39.17
C TYR A 226 -35.07 8.08 39.72
N ILE A 227 -36.06 8.90 39.38
CA ILE A 227 -37.46 8.66 39.77
C ILE A 227 -37.95 7.32 39.20
N LYS A 228 -37.69 7.05 37.91
CA LYS A 228 -38.08 5.77 37.27
C LYS A 228 -37.46 4.57 37.98
N ILE A 229 -36.18 4.64 38.33
CA ILE A 229 -35.48 3.57 39.06
C ILE A 229 -36.11 3.35 40.43
N THR A 230 -36.40 4.41 41.19
CA THR A 230 -37.07 4.30 42.50
C THR A 230 -38.45 3.65 42.37
N ILE A 231 -39.23 4.02 41.35
CA ILE A 231 -40.53 3.40 41.08
C ILE A 231 -40.38 1.91 40.77
N LEU A 232 -39.38 1.51 39.96
CA LEU A 232 -39.12 0.10 39.67
C LEU A 232 -38.80 -0.70 40.93
N PHE A 233 -37.97 -0.15 41.84
CA PHE A 233 -37.70 -0.81 43.12
C PHE A 233 -38.93 -0.90 44.01
N ILE A 234 -39.76 0.13 44.07
CA ILE A 234 -41.02 0.11 44.83
C ILE A 234 -41.96 -0.98 44.29
N VAL A 235 -42.14 -1.06 42.96
CA VAL A 235 -43.00 -2.08 42.33
C VAL A 235 -42.49 -3.49 42.63
N THR A 236 -41.17 -3.69 42.53
CA THR A 236 -40.53 -4.98 42.83
C THR A 236 -40.73 -5.35 44.31
N PHE A 237 -40.51 -4.41 45.22
CA PHE A 237 -40.71 -4.61 46.66
C PHE A 237 -42.15 -4.96 47.01
N ILE A 238 -43.13 -4.27 46.41
CA ILE A 238 -44.55 -4.56 46.61
C ILE A 238 -44.88 -5.98 46.16
N PHE A 239 -44.34 -6.42 45.01
CA PHE A 239 -44.60 -7.78 44.54
C PHE A 239 -44.00 -8.84 45.48
N ASP A 240 -42.76 -8.65 45.93
CA ASP A 240 -42.13 -9.57 46.88
C ASP A 240 -42.87 -9.59 48.22
N ALA A 241 -43.39 -8.44 48.67
CA ALA A 241 -44.27 -8.37 49.85
C ALA A 241 -45.59 -9.11 49.64
N ILE A 242 -46.16 -9.08 48.42
CA ILE A 242 -47.36 -9.87 48.08
C ILE A 242 -47.05 -11.37 48.12
N LEU A 243 -45.93 -11.81 47.55
CA LEU A 243 -45.51 -13.21 47.61
C LEU A 243 -45.30 -13.66 49.05
N ALA A 244 -44.56 -12.88 49.83
CA ALA A 244 -44.30 -13.16 51.25
C ALA A 244 -45.59 -13.22 52.06
N TYR A 245 -46.51 -12.26 51.86
CA TYR A 245 -47.80 -12.25 52.55
C TYR A 245 -48.64 -13.49 52.22
N GLN A 246 -48.70 -13.89 50.95
CA GLN A 246 -49.49 -15.06 50.53
C GLN A 246 -48.92 -16.37 51.08
N ILE A 247 -47.59 -16.52 51.06
CA ILE A 247 -46.93 -17.70 51.62
C ILE A 247 -47.13 -17.73 53.14
N GLU A 248 -46.91 -16.61 53.83
CA GLU A 248 -47.06 -16.51 55.29
C GLU A 248 -48.51 -16.77 55.73
N LYS A 249 -49.48 -16.20 55.02
CA LYS A 249 -50.91 -16.47 55.28
C LYS A 249 -51.20 -17.97 55.23
N LYS A 250 -50.69 -18.66 54.22
CA LYS A 250 -50.89 -20.09 54.06
C LYS A 250 -50.18 -20.89 55.16
N ILE A 251 -48.97 -20.49 55.56
CA ILE A 251 -48.25 -21.08 56.70
C ILE A 251 -49.06 -20.93 57.98
N TYR A 252 -49.54 -19.71 58.26
CA TYR A 252 -50.38 -19.41 59.41
C TYR A 252 -51.68 -20.24 59.41
N GLU A 253 -52.35 -20.36 58.26
CA GLU A 253 -53.59 -21.13 58.15
C GLU A 253 -53.45 -22.62 58.49
N ILE A 254 -52.26 -23.19 58.33
CA ILE A 254 -51.95 -24.58 58.71
C ILE A 254 -51.61 -24.67 60.21
N GLN A 255 -50.86 -23.70 60.71
CA GLN A 255 -50.34 -23.71 62.09
C GLN A 255 -51.35 -23.19 63.11
N LYS A 256 -52.43 -22.54 62.66
CA LYS A 256 -53.41 -21.90 63.52
C LYS A 256 -54.17 -22.91 64.39
N THR A 257 -54.31 -22.60 65.68
CA THR A 257 -55.17 -23.33 66.61
C THR A 257 -56.60 -22.78 66.59
N PRO A 258 -57.62 -23.49 67.09
CA PRO A 258 -59.01 -22.99 67.11
C PRO A 258 -59.19 -21.61 67.76
N ASP A 259 -58.31 -21.23 68.70
CA ASP A 259 -58.34 -19.94 69.41
C ASP A 259 -57.49 -18.84 68.73
N SER A 260 -56.87 -19.12 67.59
CA SER A 260 -56.03 -18.15 66.88
C SER A 260 -56.83 -16.98 66.32
N LEU A 261 -56.25 -15.78 66.33
CA LEU A 261 -56.85 -14.61 65.67
C LEU A 261 -56.86 -14.78 64.14
N PRO A 262 -57.77 -14.10 63.43
CA PRO A 262 -57.72 -14.03 61.97
C PRO A 262 -56.37 -13.45 61.50
N PHE A 263 -55.80 -14.02 60.45
CA PHE A 263 -54.57 -13.50 59.87
C PHE A 263 -54.76 -12.07 59.35
N ASP A 264 -53.90 -11.16 59.81
CA ASP A 264 -53.89 -9.77 59.40
C ASP A 264 -52.46 -9.32 59.03
N ILE A 265 -52.34 -8.08 58.55
CA ILE A 265 -51.05 -7.50 58.16
C ILE A 265 -50.12 -7.39 59.39
N GLY A 266 -50.66 -7.16 60.59
CA GLY A 266 -49.85 -7.05 61.81
C GLY A 266 -49.13 -8.35 62.16
N ILE A 267 -49.81 -9.48 62.03
CA ILE A 267 -49.26 -10.82 62.23
C ILE A 267 -48.19 -11.11 61.16
N ALA A 268 -48.47 -10.82 59.89
CA ALA A 268 -47.51 -11.02 58.81
C ALA A 268 -46.19 -10.25 59.03
N PHE A 269 -46.26 -8.97 59.39
CA PHE A 269 -45.07 -8.12 59.62
C PHE A 269 -44.26 -8.51 60.86
N SER A 270 -44.88 -9.24 61.80
CA SER A 270 -44.22 -9.73 63.00
C SER A 270 -43.52 -11.08 62.79
N SER A 271 -43.84 -11.79 61.70
CA SER A 271 -43.22 -13.08 61.35
C SER A 271 -41.82 -12.90 60.78
N VAL A 272 -40.92 -13.83 61.10
CA VAL A 272 -39.54 -13.82 60.58
C VAL A 272 -39.52 -14.31 59.13
N GLU A 273 -40.42 -15.24 58.81
CA GLU A 273 -40.63 -15.90 57.54
C GLU A 273 -41.01 -14.90 56.44
N PHE A 274 -41.92 -13.96 56.75
CA PHE A 274 -42.29 -12.87 55.84
C PHE A 274 -41.07 -12.05 55.41
N TRP A 275 -40.25 -11.61 56.37
CA TRP A 275 -39.03 -10.86 56.08
C TRP A 275 -37.96 -11.73 55.41
N GLY A 276 -37.90 -13.02 55.74
CA GLY A 276 -37.00 -13.99 55.11
C GLY A 276 -37.27 -14.14 53.61
N ILE A 277 -38.54 -14.22 53.20
CA ILE A 277 -38.94 -14.30 51.79
C ILE A 277 -38.60 -13.00 51.06
N ILE A 278 -38.93 -11.84 51.64
CA ILE A 278 -38.58 -10.53 51.06
C ILE A 278 -37.07 -10.37 50.94
N PHE A 279 -36.31 -10.77 51.95
CA PHE A 279 -34.85 -10.68 51.90
C PHE A 279 -34.26 -11.60 50.82
N ALA A 280 -34.77 -12.84 50.74
CA ALA A 280 -34.34 -13.84 49.77
C ALA A 280 -34.65 -13.45 48.31
N GLY A 281 -35.69 -12.64 48.08
CA GLY A 281 -36.03 -12.09 46.76
C GLY A 281 -35.43 -10.72 46.52
N PHE A 282 -35.95 -9.70 47.20
CA PHE A 282 -35.76 -8.29 46.88
C PHE A 282 -34.32 -7.82 47.05
N ILE A 283 -33.66 -8.20 48.14
CA ILE A 283 -32.26 -7.80 48.39
C ILE A 283 -31.33 -8.49 47.38
N VAL A 284 -31.54 -9.78 47.14
CA VAL A 284 -30.76 -10.52 46.13
C VAL A 284 -30.99 -9.96 44.73
N TYR A 285 -32.21 -9.53 44.42
CA TYR A 285 -32.56 -8.84 43.18
C TYR A 285 -31.83 -7.49 43.03
N ILE A 286 -31.73 -6.68 44.09
CA ILE A 286 -30.94 -5.44 44.07
C ILE A 286 -29.47 -5.76 43.77
N ILE A 287 -28.90 -6.75 44.46
CA ILE A 287 -27.50 -7.18 44.23
C ILE A 287 -27.33 -7.64 42.78
N TRP A 288 -28.26 -8.44 42.26
CA TRP A 288 -28.25 -8.88 40.87
C TRP A 288 -28.26 -7.71 39.89
N GLY A 289 -29.16 -6.74 40.08
CA GLY A 289 -29.26 -5.56 39.22
C GLY A 289 -27.99 -4.71 39.22
N LEU A 290 -27.34 -4.54 40.38
CA LEU A 290 -26.07 -3.81 40.49
C LEU A 290 -24.91 -4.54 39.82
N VAL A 291 -24.80 -5.85 40.02
CA VAL A 291 -23.77 -6.68 39.37
C VAL A 291 -23.99 -6.72 37.86
N PHE A 292 -25.25 -6.80 37.42
CA PHE A 292 -25.63 -6.75 36.01
C PHE A 292 -25.24 -5.41 35.37
N ASP A 293 -25.58 -4.29 36.00
CA ASP A 293 -25.22 -2.95 35.51
C ASP A 293 -23.69 -2.79 35.38
N PHE A 294 -22.93 -3.27 36.38
CA PHE A 294 -21.47 -3.28 36.34
C PHE A 294 -20.94 -4.06 35.13
N ILE A 295 -21.43 -5.28 34.89
CA ILE A 295 -21.00 -6.13 33.77
C ILE A 295 -21.34 -5.48 32.43
N MET A 296 -22.52 -4.87 32.30
CA MET A 296 -22.93 -4.20 31.08
C MET A 296 -22.07 -2.99 30.76
N LYS A 297 -21.67 -2.21 31.77
CA LYS A 297 -20.70 -1.10 31.61
C LYS A 297 -19.34 -1.60 31.12
N GLU A 298 -18.83 -2.68 31.69
CA GLU A 298 -17.58 -3.27 31.24
C GLU A 298 -17.67 -3.83 29.81
N TYR A 299 -18.81 -4.40 29.43
CA TYR A 299 -19.08 -4.86 28.06
C TYR A 299 -19.07 -3.70 27.05
N ASP A 300 -19.71 -2.58 27.36
CA ASP A 300 -19.68 -1.38 26.51
C ASP A 300 -18.25 -0.85 26.33
N ASN A 301 -17.46 -0.88 27.41
CA ASN A 301 -16.03 -0.52 27.38
C ASN A 301 -15.21 -1.44 26.45
N PHE A 302 -15.53 -2.74 26.43
CA PHE A 302 -14.90 -3.69 25.50
C PHE A 302 -15.16 -3.35 24.04
N ASP A 303 -16.41 -3.04 23.72
CA ASP A 303 -16.81 -2.83 22.34
C ASP A 303 -16.16 -1.57 21.76
N LYS A 304 -16.01 -0.50 22.56
CA LYS A 304 -15.26 0.71 22.17
C LYS A 304 -13.81 0.41 21.78
N ILE A 305 -13.08 -0.32 22.62
CA ILE A 305 -11.67 -0.68 22.35
C ILE A 305 -11.59 -1.59 21.12
N LYS A 306 -12.50 -2.55 21.00
CA LYS A 306 -12.55 -3.48 19.85
C LYS A 306 -12.84 -2.74 18.56
N SER A 307 -13.77 -1.78 18.59
CA SER A 307 -14.12 -0.93 17.46
C SER A 307 -12.93 -0.09 17.00
N PHE A 308 -12.23 0.56 17.93
CA PHE A 308 -11.00 1.33 17.62
C PHE A 308 -9.93 0.45 16.96
N ILE A 309 -9.67 -0.74 17.53
CA ILE A 309 -8.70 -1.68 16.97
C ILE A 309 -9.12 -2.14 15.57
N ARG A 310 -10.42 -2.36 15.33
CA ARG A 310 -10.93 -2.73 14.01
C ARG A 310 -10.66 -1.63 12.99
N THR A 311 -10.98 -0.38 13.30
CA THR A 311 -10.71 0.75 12.41
C THR A 311 -9.22 0.88 12.10
N LYS A 312 -8.34 0.77 13.12
CA LYS A 312 -6.89 0.80 12.89
C LYS A 312 -6.37 -0.38 12.05
N ARG A 313 -7.01 -1.55 12.14
CA ARG A 313 -6.68 -2.69 11.29
C ARG A 313 -7.07 -2.43 9.83
N GLU A 314 -8.25 -1.86 9.60
CA GLU A 314 -8.69 -1.43 8.26
C GLU A 314 -7.72 -0.38 7.69
N ASP A 315 -7.25 0.57 8.50
CA ASP A 315 -6.25 1.55 8.08
C ASP A 315 -4.92 0.88 7.66
N VAL A 316 -4.48 -0.15 8.38
CA VAL A 316 -3.28 -0.94 8.03
C VAL A 316 -3.47 -1.66 6.70
N GLU A 317 -4.61 -2.34 6.51
CA GLU A 317 -4.92 -3.05 5.27
C GLU A 317 -4.97 -2.09 4.08
N ASN A 318 -5.58 -0.92 4.25
CA ASN A 318 -5.59 0.14 3.24
C ASN A 318 -4.18 0.63 2.90
N CYS A 319 -3.29 0.77 3.89
CA CYS A 319 -1.90 1.14 3.66
C CYS A 319 -1.14 0.05 2.89
N GLU A 320 -1.31 -1.23 3.24
CA GLU A 320 -0.68 -2.37 2.55
C GLU A 320 -1.17 -2.47 1.09
N ILE A 321 -2.46 -2.26 0.83
CA ILE A 321 -3.01 -2.16 -0.52
C ILE A 321 -2.36 -1.01 -1.29
N ASN A 322 -2.18 0.16 -0.67
CA ASN A 322 -1.54 1.29 -1.32
C ASN A 322 -0.06 1.04 -1.62
N ILE A 323 0.69 0.42 -0.71
CA ILE A 323 2.07 0.00 -0.93
C ILE A 323 2.15 -0.95 -2.13
N SER A 324 1.29 -1.97 -2.20
CA SER A 324 1.29 -2.91 -3.31
C SER A 324 1.01 -2.23 -4.67
N LYS A 325 0.08 -1.26 -4.72
CA LYS A 325 -0.19 -0.44 -5.91
C LYS A 325 1.02 0.41 -6.31
N ILE A 326 1.76 0.97 -5.35
CA ILE A 326 2.98 1.74 -5.63
C ILE A 326 4.07 0.82 -6.16
N ILE A 327 4.28 -0.35 -5.57
CA ILE A 327 5.26 -1.36 -6.02
C ILE A 327 4.97 -1.80 -7.46
N GLN A 328 3.69 -2.03 -7.82
CA GLN A 328 3.30 -2.35 -9.19
C GLN A 328 3.68 -1.26 -10.21
N LYS A 329 3.64 0.01 -9.81
CA LYS A 329 4.09 1.15 -10.65
C LYS A 329 5.61 1.30 -10.68
N LEU A 330 6.30 0.77 -9.67
CA LEU A 330 7.74 0.93 -9.50
C LEU A 330 8.54 0.00 -10.41
N ASN A 331 8.06 -1.22 -10.61
CA ASN A 331 8.68 -2.21 -11.51
C ASN A 331 8.90 -1.70 -12.95
N PRO A 332 7.89 -1.17 -13.67
CA PRO A 332 8.11 -0.66 -15.03
C PRO A 332 9.07 0.53 -15.05
N ILE A 333 9.07 1.39 -14.02
CA ILE A 333 10.03 2.50 -13.93
C ILE A 333 11.47 1.98 -13.77
N LYS A 334 11.68 0.90 -13.00
CA LYS A 334 13.01 0.27 -12.86
C LYS A 334 13.48 -0.37 -14.16
N GLU A 335 12.58 -1.01 -14.91
CA GLU A 335 12.87 -1.55 -16.24
C GLU A 335 13.23 -0.43 -17.24
N GLU A 336 12.46 0.67 -17.25
CA GLU A 336 12.75 1.85 -18.08
C GLU A 336 14.12 2.46 -17.74
N ILE A 337 14.44 2.61 -16.44
CA ILE A 337 15.76 3.09 -15.98
C ILE A 337 16.88 2.21 -16.51
N SER A 338 16.75 0.89 -16.37
CA SER A 338 17.74 -0.08 -16.84
C SER A 338 17.93 0.00 -18.36
N GLY A 339 16.84 0.16 -19.10
CA GLY A 339 16.88 0.34 -20.55
C GLY A 339 17.57 1.65 -20.99
N ILE A 340 17.32 2.75 -20.28
CA ILE A 340 17.97 4.04 -20.55
C ILE A 340 19.46 3.97 -20.20
N GLU A 341 19.83 3.34 -19.08
CA GLU A 341 21.24 3.14 -18.71
C GLU A 341 21.99 2.29 -19.75
N GLY A 342 21.35 1.26 -20.30
CA GLY A 342 21.89 0.48 -21.43
C GLY A 342 22.17 1.34 -22.66
N LYS A 343 21.21 2.20 -23.05
CA LYS A 343 21.38 3.14 -24.18
C LYS A 343 22.50 4.14 -23.94
N ILE A 344 22.60 4.70 -22.73
CA ILE A 344 23.66 5.62 -22.35
C ILE A 344 25.03 4.94 -22.45
N ASN A 345 25.15 3.70 -21.99
CA ASN A 345 26.40 2.94 -22.09
C ASN A 345 26.78 2.65 -23.55
N ASP A 346 25.83 2.31 -24.41
CA ASP A 346 26.10 2.09 -25.83
C ASP A 346 26.49 3.37 -26.58
N LEU A 347 25.86 4.50 -26.24
CA LEU A 347 26.26 5.82 -26.73
C LEU A 347 27.66 6.19 -26.22
N GLN A 348 27.97 5.93 -24.96
CA GLN A 348 29.29 6.17 -24.38
C GLN A 348 30.37 5.36 -25.09
N ARG A 349 30.15 4.06 -25.36
CA ARG A 349 31.06 3.23 -26.18
C ARG A 349 31.28 3.77 -27.58
N THR A 350 30.26 4.41 -28.15
CA THR A 350 30.31 5.04 -29.47
C THR A 350 31.14 6.33 -29.42
N ILE A 351 31.00 7.11 -28.35
CA ILE A 351 31.77 8.34 -28.10
C ILE A 351 33.23 8.02 -27.76
N ASP A 352 33.50 6.97 -26.99
CA ASP A 352 34.85 6.55 -26.61
C ASP A 352 35.63 5.96 -27.80
N GLY A 353 34.92 5.38 -28.76
CA GLY A 353 35.48 4.93 -30.04
C GLY A 353 35.92 6.07 -30.96
N PHE A 354 36.08 5.78 -32.26
CA PHE A 354 36.27 6.83 -33.27
C PHE A 354 35.34 6.60 -34.47
N VAL A 355 34.94 7.70 -35.10
CA VAL A 355 34.04 7.70 -36.26
C VAL A 355 34.87 7.85 -37.52
N PHE A 356 34.79 6.89 -38.43
CA PHE A 356 35.42 6.96 -39.75
C PHE A 356 34.42 7.53 -40.75
N SER A 357 34.66 8.72 -41.29
CA SER A 357 33.75 9.30 -42.29
C SER A 357 34.00 8.71 -43.68
N ASN A 358 33.00 7.98 -44.20
CA ASN A 358 33.06 7.41 -45.54
C ASN A 358 33.11 8.50 -46.62
N LYS A 359 32.39 9.61 -46.41
CA LYS A 359 32.31 10.74 -47.35
C LYS A 359 33.63 11.47 -47.51
N HIS A 360 34.32 11.74 -46.40
CA HIS A 360 35.63 12.35 -46.44
C HIS A 360 36.66 11.41 -47.06
N TYR A 361 36.68 10.13 -46.68
CA TYR A 361 37.55 9.15 -47.31
C TYR A 361 37.33 9.03 -48.83
N LEU A 362 36.07 8.94 -49.29
CA LEU A 362 35.74 8.87 -50.72
C LEU A 362 36.29 10.07 -51.50
N THR A 363 36.25 11.26 -50.88
CA THR A 363 36.84 12.47 -51.48
C THR A 363 38.36 12.29 -51.63
N TYR A 364 39.06 11.89 -50.56
CA TYR A 364 40.51 11.65 -50.59
C TYR A 364 40.91 10.54 -51.58
N HIS A 365 40.19 9.41 -51.54
CA HIS A 365 40.36 8.27 -52.44
C HIS A 365 40.19 8.71 -53.90
N SER A 366 39.14 9.47 -54.22
CA SER A 366 38.90 9.93 -55.59
C SER A 366 40.03 10.82 -56.12
N GLU A 367 40.63 11.66 -55.29
CA GLU A 367 41.73 12.54 -55.69
C GLU A 367 43.04 11.74 -55.89
N TYR A 368 43.31 10.78 -55.01
CA TYR A 368 44.44 9.86 -55.16
C TYR A 368 44.34 9.02 -56.43
N VAL A 369 43.17 8.43 -56.70
CA VAL A 369 42.90 7.63 -57.90
C VAL A 369 43.01 8.48 -59.17
N LYS A 370 42.48 9.70 -59.17
CA LYS A 370 42.64 10.65 -60.30
C LYS A 370 44.11 10.93 -60.61
N GLY A 371 44.92 11.18 -59.57
CA GLY A 371 46.37 11.38 -59.73
C GLY A 371 47.06 10.14 -60.31
N TRP A 372 46.69 8.96 -59.82
CA TRP A 372 47.23 7.68 -60.30
C TRP A 372 46.91 7.43 -61.78
N PHE A 373 45.66 7.65 -62.20
CA PHE A 373 45.23 7.49 -63.59
C PHE A 373 45.86 8.52 -64.53
N LEU A 374 46.06 9.76 -64.08
CA LEU A 374 46.73 10.78 -64.89
C LEU A 374 48.19 10.40 -65.16
N ALA A 375 48.91 9.88 -64.16
CA ALA A 375 50.29 9.43 -64.34
C ALA A 375 50.43 8.25 -65.32
N ILE A 376 49.45 7.34 -65.37
CA ILE A 376 49.40 6.28 -66.39
C ILE A 376 49.12 6.87 -67.78
N THR A 377 48.31 7.91 -67.85
CA THR A 377 47.97 8.56 -69.12
C THR A 377 49.16 9.34 -69.69
N ASP A 378 49.91 10.04 -68.84
CA ASP A 378 51.05 10.89 -69.22
C ASP A 378 52.32 10.10 -69.57
N ASN A 379 52.60 8.98 -68.90
CA ASN A 379 53.90 8.29 -69.02
C ASN A 379 53.92 7.11 -70.00
N PHE A 380 52.77 6.71 -70.57
CA PHE A 380 52.70 5.59 -71.53
C PHE A 380 52.14 6.05 -72.88
N GLU A 381 52.98 6.07 -73.92
CA GLU A 381 52.60 6.52 -75.28
C GLU A 381 51.77 5.48 -76.07
N ALA A 382 51.90 4.19 -75.74
CA ALA A 382 51.21 3.11 -76.45
C ALA A 382 49.76 2.91 -75.93
N LEU A 383 48.77 3.32 -76.73
CA LEU A 383 47.33 3.27 -76.44
C LEU A 383 46.85 1.91 -75.85
N LYS A 384 47.23 0.78 -76.45
CA LYS A 384 46.79 -0.55 -75.97
C LYS A 384 47.25 -0.86 -74.55
N ARG A 385 48.50 -0.55 -74.21
CA ARG A 385 49.07 -0.86 -72.88
C ARG A 385 48.50 0.07 -71.81
N ARG A 386 48.19 1.32 -72.18
CA ARG A 386 47.52 2.29 -71.31
C ARG A 386 46.11 1.81 -70.93
N ASP A 387 45.31 1.40 -71.91
CA ASP A 387 43.92 0.97 -71.69
C ASP A 387 43.84 -0.33 -70.88
N GLU A 388 44.77 -1.26 -71.07
CA GLU A 388 44.87 -2.49 -70.27
C GLU A 388 45.22 -2.20 -68.79
N LEU A 389 46.16 -1.31 -68.52
CA LEU A 389 46.57 -0.95 -67.15
C LEU A 389 45.45 -0.19 -66.41
N LEU A 390 44.79 0.74 -67.09
CA LEU A 390 43.65 1.47 -66.52
C LEU A 390 42.49 0.53 -66.19
N SER A 391 42.17 -0.41 -67.08
CA SER A 391 41.08 -1.39 -66.86
C SER A 391 41.32 -2.25 -65.62
N LYS A 392 42.55 -2.76 -65.45
CA LYS A 392 42.93 -3.55 -64.26
C LYS A 392 42.90 -2.71 -62.97
N CYS A 393 43.38 -1.47 -63.01
CA CYS A 393 43.33 -0.58 -61.85
C CYS A 393 41.89 -0.24 -61.45
N VAL A 394 40.97 -0.06 -62.40
CA VAL A 394 39.53 0.18 -62.13
C VAL A 394 38.87 -1.03 -61.45
N GLU A 395 39.23 -2.26 -61.84
CA GLU A 395 38.73 -3.47 -61.17
C GLU A 395 39.23 -3.56 -59.71
N ILE A 396 40.49 -3.19 -59.48
CA ILE A 396 41.09 -3.16 -58.14
C ILE A 396 40.47 -2.07 -57.27
N GLU A 397 40.22 -0.88 -57.81
CA GLU A 397 39.53 0.21 -57.12
C GLU A 397 38.13 -0.21 -56.65
N LYS A 398 37.33 -0.80 -57.54
CA LYS A 398 36.00 -1.33 -57.21
C LYS A 398 36.07 -2.42 -56.14
N SER A 399 37.03 -3.33 -56.27
CA SER A 399 37.24 -4.41 -55.30
C SER A 399 37.64 -3.87 -53.92
N HIS A 400 38.43 -2.80 -53.87
CA HIS A 400 38.84 -2.11 -52.63
C HIS A 400 37.65 -1.47 -51.91
N LEU A 401 36.82 -0.73 -52.65
CA LEU A 401 35.62 -0.08 -52.10
C LEU A 401 34.59 -1.10 -51.60
N ILE A 402 34.47 -2.25 -52.27
CA ILE A 402 33.60 -3.36 -51.85
C ILE A 402 34.17 -4.07 -50.61
N LYS A 403 35.47 -4.42 -50.62
CA LYS A 403 36.17 -5.06 -49.48
C LYS A 403 36.00 -4.26 -48.20
N HIS A 404 36.10 -2.94 -48.33
CA HIS A 404 35.91 -2.04 -47.21
C HIS A 404 34.46 -1.54 -47.09
N HIS A 405 33.44 -2.04 -47.78
CA HIS A 405 32.05 -1.57 -47.62
C HIS A 405 31.86 -0.03 -47.66
N ILE A 406 32.62 0.67 -48.50
CA ILE A 406 32.58 2.14 -48.66
C ILE A 406 31.57 2.56 -49.76
N ASN A 407 31.09 1.59 -50.54
CA ASN A 407 30.14 1.76 -51.65
C ASN A 407 28.67 2.02 -51.20
N ASN A 408 28.36 2.00 -49.90
CA ASN A 408 26.99 2.19 -49.42
C ASN A 408 26.78 3.65 -48.97
N GLU A 409 25.98 4.40 -49.70
CA GLU A 409 25.63 5.81 -49.42
C GLU A 409 24.77 5.98 -48.15
N ASP A 410 24.23 4.89 -47.59
CA ASP A 410 23.28 4.92 -46.47
C ASP A 410 23.89 5.25 -45.09
N TYR A 411 25.21 5.32 -44.95
CA TYR A 411 25.89 5.58 -43.66
C TYR A 411 26.99 6.65 -43.78
N GLU A 412 26.82 7.77 -43.06
CA GLU A 412 27.79 8.89 -43.04
C GLU A 412 29.17 8.51 -42.47
N GLY A 413 29.29 7.37 -41.78
CA GLY A 413 30.56 6.83 -41.35
C GLY A 413 30.47 5.47 -40.64
N ARG A 414 31.60 4.77 -40.54
CA ARG A 414 31.71 3.54 -39.72
C ARG A 414 32.13 3.88 -38.31
N LEU A 415 31.40 3.32 -37.35
CA LEU A 415 31.69 3.43 -35.93
C LEU A 415 32.65 2.32 -35.51
N TYR A 416 33.87 2.69 -35.15
CA TYR A 416 34.80 1.78 -34.50
C TYR A 416 34.63 1.92 -32.99
N LYS A 417 33.75 1.10 -32.42
CA LYS A 417 33.52 1.04 -30.97
C LYS A 417 34.75 0.42 -30.28
N LEU A 418 35.15 0.96 -29.13
CA LEU A 418 36.09 0.27 -28.25
C LEU A 418 35.42 -1.01 -27.73
N ILE A 419 36.00 -2.15 -28.11
CA ILE A 419 35.66 -3.45 -27.53
C ILE A 419 36.53 -3.57 -26.28
N ASN A 420 35.92 -3.47 -25.10
CA ASN A 420 36.50 -3.98 -23.87
C ASN A 420 36.03 -5.42 -23.67
#